data_AF-A0A6H5GRF3-F1
#
_entry.id   AF-A0A6H5GRF3-F1
#
_cell.length_a   1.000
_cell.length_b   1.000
_cell.length_c   1.000
_cell.angle_alpha   90.00
_cell.angle_beta   90.00
_cell.angle_gamma   90.00
#
_symmetry.space_group_name_H-M   'P 1'
#
loop_
_entity.id
_entity.type
_entity.pdbx_description
1 polymer ?
#
loop_
_entity_poly.entity_id
_entity_poly.type
_entity_poly.pdbx_seq_one_letter_code
_entity_poly.pdbx_strand_id
1 'polypeptide(L)'
;MNTTVLNPRRNPKCRFVPTFPDFQPLKLMQMTIKKLVEVCVYYSDNAMLSTLLPPPSSTLLNPPVSAFAFKNARRKMEDKYVIINDLHALFNIKDYGTASYYGVFDGHNGVDAAAYSSCHVHQYLVESPHYPHDPERALKDAFKKTDDRFIDKCNKEKRVA
;
A
#
# COMPACT_ATOMS: atom_id res chain seq x y z
N MET A 1 50.33 27.40 -0.46
CA MET A 1 48.95 27.93 -0.53
C MET A 1 48.02 26.82 -0.10
N ASN A 2 47.63 26.79 1.18
CA ASN A 2 46.71 25.80 1.74
C ASN A 2 45.34 26.44 1.86
N THR A 3 44.38 25.95 1.07
CA THR A 3 42.99 26.43 1.12
C THR A 3 42.19 25.55 2.06
N THR A 4 41.92 26.08 3.25
CA THR A 4 40.95 25.56 4.22
C THR A 4 39.54 25.75 3.66
N VAL A 5 38.79 24.67 3.40
CA VAL A 5 37.36 24.76 3.07
C VAL A 5 36.55 24.49 4.34
N LEU A 6 35.75 25.48 4.69
CA LEU A 6 34.95 25.57 5.91
C LEU A 6 33.80 24.55 5.93
N ASN A 7 33.63 23.95 7.10
CA ASN A 7 32.58 23.02 7.49
C ASN A 7 31.19 23.68 7.45
N PRO A 8 30.17 23.13 6.74
CA PRO A 8 28.82 23.64 6.81
C PRO A 8 28.18 23.24 8.15
N ARG A 9 27.88 24.24 8.99
CA ARG A 9 27.14 24.09 10.24
C ARG A 9 25.80 23.40 9.96
N ARG A 10 25.62 22.19 10.49
CA ARG A 10 24.34 21.47 10.50
C ARG A 10 23.32 22.26 11.34
N ASN A 11 22.25 22.70 10.69
CA ASN A 11 21.15 23.42 11.33
C ASN A 11 20.35 22.45 12.24
N PRO A 12 20.17 22.72 13.55
CA PRO A 12 19.62 21.74 14.49
C PRO A 12 18.07 21.64 14.50
N LYS A 13 17.36 22.32 13.60
CA LYS A 13 15.89 22.48 13.67
C LYS A 13 15.04 21.44 12.93
N CYS A 14 15.63 20.38 12.38
CA CYS A 14 14.86 19.28 11.77
C CYS A 14 15.22 17.96 12.44
N ARG A 15 14.88 17.83 13.73
CA ARG A 15 14.97 16.54 14.43
C ARG A 15 13.60 15.90 14.38
N PHE A 16 13.41 15.02 13.40
CA PHE A 16 12.28 14.10 13.38
C PHE A 16 12.31 13.27 14.67
N VAL A 17 11.25 13.32 15.46
CA VAL A 17 11.08 12.50 16.67
C VAL A 17 10.04 11.42 16.33
N PRO A 18 10.44 10.18 16.00
CA PRO A 18 9.49 9.12 15.71
C PRO A 18 8.83 8.64 16.99
N THR A 19 7.50 8.74 17.08
CA THR A 19 6.67 8.10 18.12
C THR A 19 5.92 6.90 17.54
N PHE A 20 6.65 6.03 16.83
CA PHE A 20 6.19 4.73 16.32
C PHE A 20 7.36 3.74 16.39
N PRO A 21 7.12 2.42 16.49
CA PRO A 21 8.20 1.43 16.46
C PRO A 21 9.10 1.74 15.26
N ASP A 22 10.39 1.91 15.53
CA ASP A 22 11.38 2.46 14.61
C ASP A 22 11.18 1.90 13.20
N PHE A 23 10.59 2.70 12.31
CA PHE A 23 10.62 2.38 10.89
C PHE A 23 12.11 2.42 10.51
N GLN A 24 12.66 1.27 10.13
CA GLN A 24 14.07 1.12 9.77
C GLN A 24 14.19 0.98 8.25
N PRO A 25 14.19 2.09 7.47
CA PRO A 25 14.26 2.06 6.02
C PRO A 25 15.43 1.24 5.49
N LEU A 26 16.59 1.33 6.15
CA LEU A 26 17.78 0.58 5.77
C LEU A 26 17.56 -0.94 5.94
N LYS A 27 16.97 -1.36 7.06
CA LYS A 27 16.67 -2.77 7.31
C LYS A 27 15.66 -3.32 6.31
N LEU A 28 14.61 -2.55 6.01
CA LEU A 28 13.64 -2.91 4.98
C LEU A 28 14.31 -3.04 3.62
N MET A 29 15.10 -2.05 3.20
CA MET A 29 15.85 -2.09 1.93
C MET A 29 16.73 -3.34 1.86
N GLN A 30 17.50 -3.62 2.90
CA GLN A 30 18.37 -4.80 2.98
C GLN A 30 17.57 -6.10 2.89
N MET A 31 16.46 -6.22 3.60
CA MET A 31 15.59 -7.40 3.55
C MET A 31 14.97 -7.58 2.16
N THR A 32 14.51 -6.50 1.53
CA THR A 32 13.93 -6.54 0.18
C THR A 32 14.97 -6.95 -0.85
N ILE A 33 16.16 -6.33 -0.84
CA ILE A 33 17.26 -6.70 -1.74
C ILE A 33 17.66 -8.15 -1.53
N LYS A 34 17.83 -8.59 -0.26
CA LYS A 34 18.15 -9.97 0.06
C LYS A 34 17.10 -10.92 -0.50
N LYS A 35 15.81 -10.63 -0.29
CA LYS A 35 14.72 -11.48 -0.79
C LYS A 35 14.67 -11.51 -2.31
N LEU A 36 14.90 -10.37 -2.96
CA LEU A 36 14.99 -10.29 -4.42
C LEU A 36 16.12 -11.17 -4.95
N VAL A 37 17.31 -11.09 -4.35
CA VAL A 37 18.45 -11.94 -4.73
C VAL A 37 18.13 -13.41 -4.51
N GLU A 38 17.56 -13.80 -3.37
CA GLU A 38 17.13 -15.18 -3.11
C GLU A 38 16.19 -15.70 -4.21
N VAL A 39 15.21 -14.88 -4.59
CA VAL A 39 14.24 -15.20 -5.63
C VAL A 39 14.93 -15.31 -7.00
N CYS A 40 15.79 -14.36 -7.37
CA CYS A 40 16.53 -14.40 -8.64
C CYS A 40 17.48 -15.61 -8.73
N VAL A 41 18.16 -15.97 -7.64
CA VAL A 41 19.02 -17.15 -7.56
C VAL A 41 18.18 -18.42 -7.68
N TYR A 42 17.04 -18.48 -7.00
CA TYR A 42 16.08 -19.58 -7.13
C TYR A 42 15.64 -19.78 -8.59
N TYR A 43 15.36 -18.69 -9.32
CA TYR A 43 14.99 -18.73 -10.74
C TYR A 43 16.15 -18.98 -11.71
N SER A 44 17.40 -18.87 -11.26
CA SER A 44 18.57 -19.16 -12.10
C SER A 44 18.80 -20.67 -12.26
N ASP A 45 18.22 -21.47 -11.37
CA ASP A 45 18.21 -22.93 -11.49
C ASP A 45 17.02 -23.39 -12.35
N ASN A 46 17.30 -23.64 -13.64
CA ASN A 46 16.31 -24.06 -14.63
C ASN A 46 15.59 -25.37 -14.25
N ALA A 47 16.16 -26.20 -13.37
CA ALA A 47 15.54 -27.46 -12.94
C ALA A 47 14.28 -27.25 -12.10
N MET A 48 14.16 -26.10 -11.40
CA MET A 48 13.03 -25.78 -10.54
C MET A 48 11.95 -24.96 -11.24
N LEU A 49 12.15 -24.55 -12.50
CA LEU A 49 11.13 -23.85 -13.30
C LEU A 49 9.82 -24.66 -13.40
N SER A 50 9.90 -25.99 -13.37
CA SER A 50 8.76 -26.91 -13.39
C SER A 50 8.00 -27.00 -12.06
N THR A 51 8.62 -26.58 -10.95
CA THR A 51 8.00 -26.54 -9.61
C THR A 51 7.27 -25.24 -9.32
N LEU A 52 7.45 -24.25 -10.20
CA LEU A 52 6.73 -23.00 -10.12
C LEU A 52 5.25 -23.24 -10.36
N LEU A 53 4.43 -22.47 -9.65
CA LEU A 53 3.04 -22.32 -10.05
C LEU A 53 3.04 -21.91 -11.54
N PRO A 54 2.16 -22.50 -12.36
CA PRO A 54 2.05 -22.09 -13.76
C PRO A 54 1.89 -20.57 -13.82
N PRO A 55 2.42 -19.89 -14.85
CA PRO A 55 2.13 -18.48 -15.06
C PRO A 55 0.62 -18.30 -14.89
N PRO A 56 0.17 -17.33 -14.07
CA PRO A 56 -1.25 -17.18 -13.75
C PRO A 56 -2.00 -17.22 -15.07
N SER A 57 -2.91 -18.20 -15.26
CA SER A 57 -3.50 -18.52 -16.55
C SER A 57 -4.10 -17.25 -17.15
N SER A 58 -3.37 -16.64 -18.09
CA SER A 58 -3.22 -15.19 -18.15
C SER A 58 -4.31 -14.45 -18.92
N THR A 59 -5.42 -15.09 -19.26
CA THR A 59 -6.36 -14.49 -20.23
C THR A 59 -7.85 -14.69 -19.99
N LEU A 60 -8.30 -15.45 -18.98
CA LEU A 60 -9.74 -15.73 -18.79
C LEU A 60 -10.31 -15.47 -17.38
N LEU A 61 -9.51 -15.05 -16.40
CA LEU A 61 -9.98 -14.88 -15.01
C LEU A 61 -10.07 -13.43 -14.52
N ASN A 62 -9.36 -12.50 -15.15
CA ASN A 62 -9.45 -11.09 -14.79
C ASN A 62 -10.40 -10.38 -15.75
N PRO A 63 -11.52 -9.81 -15.28
CA PRO A 63 -12.39 -9.03 -16.15
C PRO A 63 -11.58 -7.87 -16.77
N PRO A 64 -11.78 -7.53 -18.05
CA PRO A 64 -11.12 -6.36 -18.63
C PRO A 64 -11.56 -5.10 -17.86
N VAL A 65 -10.60 -4.39 -17.27
CA VAL A 65 -10.85 -3.16 -16.51
C VAL A 65 -10.26 -1.97 -17.27
N SER A 66 -11.02 -0.88 -17.31
CA SER A 66 -10.53 0.43 -17.75
C SER A 66 -10.78 1.43 -16.62
N ALA A 67 -9.82 2.31 -16.37
CA ALA A 67 -9.97 3.43 -15.46
C ALA A 67 -9.42 4.71 -16.07
N PHE A 68 -10.12 5.79 -15.78
CA PHE A 68 -9.76 7.13 -16.21
C PHE A 68 -10.13 8.11 -15.10
N ALA A 69 -9.25 9.05 -14.81
CA ALA A 69 -9.47 10.11 -13.84
C ALA A 69 -9.04 11.44 -14.46
N PHE A 70 -9.88 12.46 -14.31
CA PHE A 70 -9.62 13.76 -14.91
C PHE A 70 -9.98 14.89 -13.94
N LYS A 71 -9.00 15.75 -13.64
CA LYS A 71 -9.15 16.84 -12.66
C LYS A 71 -10.20 17.88 -13.06
N ASN A 72 -10.44 18.04 -14.36
CA ASN A 72 -11.22 19.13 -14.92
C ASN A 72 -10.71 20.51 -14.41
N ALA A 73 -11.61 21.49 -14.24
CA ALA A 73 -11.30 22.84 -13.76
C ALA A 73 -11.03 22.95 -12.25
N ARG A 74 -10.84 21.83 -11.53
CA ARG A 74 -10.59 21.85 -10.08
C ARG A 74 -9.15 22.27 -9.77
N ARG A 75 -8.94 22.92 -8.62
CA ARG A 75 -7.61 23.39 -8.19
C ARG A 75 -6.64 22.20 -7.98
N LYS A 76 -7.12 21.10 -7.39
CA LYS A 76 -6.36 19.87 -7.12
C LYS A 76 -7.17 18.64 -7.54
N MET A 77 -6.48 17.54 -7.87
CA MET A 77 -7.09 16.23 -8.13
C MET A 77 -7.22 15.47 -6.80
N GLU A 78 -8.38 15.54 -6.19
CA GLU A 78 -8.62 14.94 -4.87
C GLU A 78 -9.06 13.48 -5.00
N ASP A 79 -9.71 13.10 -6.10
CA ASP A 79 -10.18 11.73 -6.33
C ASP A 79 -9.03 10.72 -6.40
N LYS A 80 -9.29 9.52 -5.90
CA LYS A 80 -8.41 8.34 -5.97
C LYS A 80 -9.22 7.14 -6.43
N TYR A 81 -8.54 6.15 -7.00
CA TYR A 81 -9.16 4.88 -7.35
C TYR A 81 -8.18 3.73 -7.13
N VAL A 82 -8.72 2.53 -6.97
CA VAL A 82 -7.98 1.29 -6.75
C VAL A 82 -8.56 0.20 -7.64
N ILE A 83 -7.67 -0.56 -8.28
CA ILE A 83 -7.99 -1.73 -9.09
C ILE A 83 -7.08 -2.85 -8.62
N ILE A 84 -7.66 -3.90 -8.05
CA ILE A 84 -6.97 -5.12 -7.64
C ILE A 84 -7.71 -6.28 -8.29
N ASN A 85 -7.17 -6.82 -9.38
CA ASN A 85 -7.85 -7.90 -10.11
C ASN A 85 -7.80 -9.24 -9.35
N ASP A 86 -6.75 -9.50 -8.57
CA ASP A 86 -6.63 -10.71 -7.78
C ASP A 86 -6.30 -10.36 -6.32
N LEU A 87 -7.35 -10.05 -5.55
CA LEU A 87 -7.27 -9.70 -4.14
C LEU A 87 -6.80 -10.91 -3.31
N HIS A 88 -7.27 -12.11 -3.66
CA HIS A 88 -6.93 -13.32 -2.91
C HIS A 88 -5.46 -13.68 -3.08
N ALA A 89 -4.90 -13.61 -4.29
CA ALA A 89 -3.46 -13.80 -4.48
C ALA A 89 -2.63 -12.73 -3.76
N LEU A 90 -3.07 -11.46 -3.79
CA LEU A 90 -2.38 -10.36 -3.12
C LEU A 90 -2.24 -10.60 -1.60
N PHE A 91 -3.27 -11.17 -0.97
CA PHE A 91 -3.30 -11.43 0.47
C PHE A 91 -3.10 -12.91 0.85
N ASN A 92 -2.69 -13.75 -0.11
CA ASN A 92 -2.48 -15.19 0.08
C ASN A 92 -3.70 -15.90 0.73
N ILE A 93 -4.91 -15.51 0.32
CA ILE A 93 -6.16 -16.13 0.73
C ILE A 93 -6.39 -17.36 -0.17
N LYS A 94 -6.51 -18.53 0.45
CA LYS A 94 -6.68 -19.82 -0.23
C LYS A 94 -8.08 -20.36 0.02
N ASP A 95 -8.53 -21.30 -0.80
CA ASP A 95 -9.77 -22.08 -0.61
C ASP A 95 -11.10 -21.31 -0.81
N TYR A 96 -11.06 -20.02 -1.18
CA TYR A 96 -12.26 -19.18 -1.38
C TYR A 96 -12.47 -18.68 -2.83
N GLY A 97 -11.92 -19.37 -3.82
CA GLY A 97 -12.01 -18.98 -5.23
C GLY A 97 -11.24 -17.68 -5.54
N THR A 98 -11.64 -16.97 -6.60
CA THR A 98 -11.04 -15.67 -6.98
C THR A 98 -11.89 -14.50 -6.49
N ALA A 99 -11.24 -13.38 -6.18
CA ALA A 99 -11.92 -12.13 -5.86
C ALA A 99 -11.13 -10.95 -6.39
N SER A 100 -11.85 -9.93 -6.85
CA SER A 100 -11.29 -8.66 -7.29
C SER A 100 -11.85 -7.53 -6.43
N TYR A 101 -11.06 -6.48 -6.20
CA TYR A 101 -11.45 -5.30 -5.46
C TYR A 101 -11.31 -4.04 -6.32
N TYR A 102 -12.35 -3.22 -6.33
CA TYR A 102 -12.40 -1.96 -7.03
C TYR A 102 -12.97 -0.89 -6.10
N GLY A 103 -12.39 0.30 -6.12
CA GLY A 103 -12.86 1.42 -5.30
C GLY A 103 -12.56 2.76 -5.94
N VAL A 104 -13.49 3.70 -5.80
CA VAL A 104 -13.34 5.10 -6.19
C VAL A 104 -13.61 5.95 -4.95
N PHE A 105 -12.73 6.91 -4.69
CA PHE A 105 -12.73 7.73 -3.50
C PHE A 105 -12.72 9.19 -3.92
N ASP A 106 -13.83 9.89 -3.75
CA ASP A 106 -13.94 11.32 -4.00
C ASP A 106 -13.44 12.09 -2.76
N GLY A 107 -12.40 12.91 -2.96
CA GLY A 107 -11.80 13.70 -1.89
C GLY A 107 -12.47 15.07 -1.79
N HIS A 108 -12.68 15.55 -0.57
CA HIS A 108 -13.24 16.87 -0.32
C HIS A 108 -12.47 17.57 0.82
N ASN A 109 -12.17 18.86 0.65
CA ASN A 109 -11.38 19.66 1.58
C ASN A 109 -9.96 19.14 1.82
N GLY A 110 -9.38 18.48 0.82
CA GLY A 110 -8.05 17.89 0.90
C GLY A 110 -8.00 16.49 0.28
N VAL A 111 -6.79 16.06 -0.06
CA VAL A 111 -6.55 14.76 -0.70
C VAL A 111 -6.35 13.63 0.32
N ASP A 112 -6.06 13.98 1.57
CA ASP A 112 -5.48 13.04 2.54
C ASP A 112 -6.44 11.92 2.92
N ALA A 113 -7.73 12.21 3.10
CA ALA A 113 -8.73 11.20 3.44
C ALA A 113 -8.94 10.22 2.28
N ALA A 114 -9.13 10.71 1.05
CA ALA A 114 -9.28 9.86 -0.13
C ALA A 114 -8.02 9.03 -0.40
N ALA A 115 -6.83 9.63 -0.25
CA ALA A 115 -5.55 8.93 -0.36
C ALA A 115 -5.43 7.83 0.70
N TYR A 116 -5.71 8.14 1.97
CA TYR A 116 -5.63 7.17 3.04
C TYR A 116 -6.61 6.02 2.83
N SER A 117 -7.87 6.31 2.53
CA SER A 117 -8.89 5.29 2.28
C SER A 117 -8.53 4.39 1.11
N SER A 118 -8.05 4.95 -0.01
CA SER A 118 -7.63 4.17 -1.17
C SER A 118 -6.51 3.18 -0.85
N CYS A 119 -5.61 3.54 0.07
CA CYS A 119 -4.50 2.67 0.46
C CYS A 119 -4.88 1.59 1.50
N HIS A 120 -5.93 1.78 2.31
CA HIS A 120 -6.14 0.95 3.50
C HIS A 120 -7.46 0.18 3.57
N VAL A 121 -8.54 0.64 2.91
CA VAL A 121 -9.86 -0.02 3.05
C VAL A 121 -9.81 -1.49 2.63
N HIS A 122 -9.17 -1.81 1.50
CA HIS A 122 -9.05 -3.18 1.01
C HIS A 122 -8.19 -4.07 1.93
N GLN A 123 -7.17 -3.50 2.58
CA GLN A 123 -6.37 -4.22 3.57
C GLN A 123 -7.22 -4.53 4.82
N TYR A 124 -7.96 -3.56 5.34
CA TYR A 124 -8.80 -3.78 6.51
C TYR A 124 -10.01 -4.69 6.24
N LEU A 125 -10.47 -4.74 4.99
CA LEU A 125 -11.48 -5.69 4.54
C LEU A 125 -11.00 -7.12 4.72
N VAL A 126 -9.83 -7.47 4.19
CA VAL A 126 -9.28 -8.84 4.29
C VAL A 126 -8.80 -9.20 5.70
N GLU A 127 -8.49 -8.21 6.53
CA GLU A 127 -8.14 -8.41 7.95
C GLU A 127 -9.36 -8.66 8.85
N SER A 128 -10.58 -8.34 8.39
CA SER A 128 -11.79 -8.59 9.19
C SER A 128 -12.01 -10.11 9.35
N PRO A 129 -12.36 -10.59 10.55
CA PRO A 129 -12.68 -12.00 10.77
C PRO A 129 -13.93 -12.45 10.00
N HIS A 130 -14.70 -11.52 9.46
CA HIS A 130 -15.88 -11.79 8.65
C HIS A 130 -15.54 -12.02 7.18
N TYR A 131 -14.37 -11.62 6.70
CA TYR A 131 -13.95 -11.89 5.33
C TYR A 131 -13.42 -13.33 5.20
N PRO A 132 -13.73 -14.08 4.12
CA PRO A 132 -14.60 -13.72 2.98
C PRO A 132 -16.08 -14.12 3.14
N HIS A 133 -16.47 -14.73 4.26
CA HIS A 133 -17.79 -15.36 4.44
C HIS A 133 -18.96 -14.36 4.53
N ASP A 134 -18.74 -13.20 5.13
CA ASP A 134 -19.69 -12.09 5.25
C ASP A 134 -18.97 -10.78 4.84
N PRO A 135 -18.84 -10.55 3.51
CA PRO A 135 -18.10 -9.40 2.98
C PRO A 135 -18.79 -8.07 3.30
N GLU A 136 -20.11 -8.05 3.49
CA GLU A 136 -20.83 -6.83 3.87
C GLU A 136 -20.43 -6.36 5.27
N ARG A 137 -20.40 -7.28 6.24
CA ARG A 137 -19.95 -6.98 7.60
C ARG A 137 -18.46 -6.67 7.64
N ALA A 138 -17.65 -7.43 6.91
CA ALA A 138 -16.22 -7.16 6.80
C ALA A 138 -15.95 -5.76 6.22
N LEU A 139 -16.74 -5.32 5.25
CA LEU A 139 -16.60 -3.99 4.67
C LEU A 139 -17.00 -2.90 5.67
N LYS A 140 -18.07 -3.10 6.45
CA LYS A 140 -18.44 -2.19 7.55
C LYS A 140 -17.32 -2.05 8.58
N ASP A 141 -16.69 -3.15 8.98
CA ASP A 141 -15.52 -3.15 9.86
C ASP A 141 -14.35 -2.38 9.24
N ALA A 142 -14.08 -2.62 7.95
CA ALA A 142 -13.01 -1.97 7.22
C ALA A 142 -13.18 -0.46 7.15
N PHE A 143 -14.38 0.03 6.86
CA PHE A 143 -14.68 1.47 6.86
C PHE A 143 -14.45 2.08 8.23
N LYS A 144 -15.00 1.47 9.28
CA LYS A 144 -14.84 1.96 10.66
C LYS A 144 -13.37 2.00 11.07
N LYS A 145 -12.64 0.90 10.82
CA LYS A 145 -11.21 0.81 11.13
C LYS A 145 -10.38 1.81 10.33
N THR A 146 -10.72 2.06 9.07
CA THR A 146 -10.06 3.08 8.24
C THR A 146 -10.23 4.47 8.85
N ASP A 147 -11.46 4.83 9.24
CA ASP A 147 -11.77 6.13 9.81
C ASP A 147 -11.04 6.34 11.16
N ASP A 148 -11.14 5.36 12.07
CA ASP A 148 -10.45 5.39 13.36
C ASP A 148 -8.93 5.60 13.19
N ARG A 149 -8.31 4.86 12.25
CA ARG A 149 -6.86 4.95 11.98
C ARG A 149 -6.46 6.24 11.28
N PHE A 150 -7.32 6.79 10.42
CA PHE A 150 -7.09 8.08 9.80
C PHE A 150 -7.12 9.21 10.84
N ILE A 151 -8.09 9.18 11.76
CA ILE A 151 -8.18 10.14 12.88
C ILE A 151 -6.92 10.05 13.76
N ASP A 152 -6.47 8.84 14.11
CA ASP A 152 -5.23 8.63 14.85
C ASP A 152 -4.02 9.24 14.15
N LYS A 153 -3.90 9.04 12.82
CA LYS A 153 -2.82 9.61 12.00
C LYS A 153 -2.86 11.14 12.04
N CYS A 154 -4.02 11.74 11.80
CA CYS A 154 -4.19 13.20 11.81
C CYS A 154 -3.89 13.81 13.18
N ASN A 155 -4.29 13.15 14.27
CA ASN A 155 -4.02 13.62 15.63
C ASN A 155 -2.52 13.59 15.96
N LYS A 156 -1.77 12.63 15.44
CA LYS A 156 -0.31 12.56 15.62
C LYS A 156 0.40 13.64 14.82
N GLU A 157 -0.03 13.88 13.58
CA GLU A 157 0.53 14.96 12.73
C GLU A 157 0.32 16.35 13.36
N LYS A 158 -0.85 16.60 13.94
CA LYS A 158 -1.14 17.85 14.68
C LYS A 158 -0.26 18.06 15.92
N ARG A 159 0.23 16.99 16.55
CA ARG A 159 1.11 17.09 17.74
C ARG A 159 2.56 17.38 17.38
N VAL A 160 2.93 17.20 16.11
CA VAL A 160 4.31 17.35 15.61
C VAL A 160 4.47 18.67 14.84
N ALA A 161 3.37 19.29 14.39
CA ALA A 161 3.32 20.61 13.75
C ALA A 161 3.29 21.75 14.79
#